data_AF-A0A143BUM5-F1
#
_entry.id   AF-A0A143BUM5-F1
#
_cell.length_a   1.000
_cell.length_b   1.000
_cell.length_c   1.000
_cell.angle_alpha   90.00
_cell.angle_beta   90.00
_cell.angle_gamma   90.00
#
_symmetry.space_group_name_H-M   'P 1'
#
loop_
_entity.id
_entity.type
_entity.pdbx_description
1 polymer ?
#
loop_
_entity_poly.entity_id
_entity_poly.type
_entity_poly.pdbx_seq_one_letter_code
_entity_poly.pdbx_strand_id
1 'polypeptide(L)'
;MNMNRADALDMVRESISSVIPEADVTALRPDDAFRDVLEMDSLDFLSFVEVLSERSGVRIDDEDTTRLTTLADSADFLVAHTR
;
A
#
# COMPACT_ATOMS: atom_id res chain seq x y z
N MET A 1 12.85 -4.66 -15.23
CA MET A 1 12.29 -5.79 -14.45
C MET A 1 10.84 -5.45 -14.23
N ASN A 2 9.90 -6.27 -14.70
CA ASN A 2 8.47 -6.06 -14.44
C ASN A 2 8.20 -6.35 -12.96
N MET A 3 7.50 -5.43 -12.29
CA MET A 3 7.03 -5.64 -10.92
C MET A 3 5.92 -6.70 -10.94
N ASN A 4 6.11 -7.80 -10.22
CA ASN A 4 5.07 -8.81 -10.05
C ASN A 4 4.22 -8.50 -8.80
N ARG A 5 3.05 -9.14 -8.71
CA ARG A 5 2.11 -8.94 -7.60
C ARG A 5 2.73 -9.24 -6.22
N ALA A 6 3.62 -10.24 -6.15
CA ALA A 6 4.32 -10.57 -4.92
C ALA A 6 5.26 -9.42 -4.47
N ASP A 7 6.04 -8.86 -5.39
CA ASP A 7 6.92 -7.72 -5.11
C ASP A 7 6.12 -6.47 -4.73
N ALA A 8 4.99 -6.23 -5.40
CA ALA A 8 4.09 -5.12 -5.07
C ALA A 8 3.46 -5.29 -3.67
N LEU A 9 3.03 -6.50 -3.31
CA LEU A 9 2.51 -6.79 -1.96
C LEU A 9 3.56 -6.55 -0.89
N ASP A 10 4.80 -7.00 -1.12
CA ASP A 10 5.91 -6.79 -0.21
C ASP A 10 6.20 -5.30 -0.05
N MET A 11 6.25 -4.55 -1.16
CA MET A 11 6.43 -3.10 -1.14
C MET A 11 5.32 -2.37 -0.37
N VAL A 12 4.06 -2.77 -0.55
CA VAL A 12 2.94 -2.19 0.22
C VAL A 12 3.11 -2.44 1.72
N ARG A 13 3.46 -3.66 2.12
CA ARG A 13 3.71 -4.02 3.52
C ARG A 13 4.86 -3.20 4.11
N GLU A 14 5.96 -3.10 3.38
CA GLU A 14 7.13 -2.32 3.78
C GLU A 14 6.83 -0.83 3.89
N SER A 15 5.98 -0.28 3.02
CA SER A 15 5.53 1.11 3.11
C SER A 15 4.67 1.33 4.35
N ILE A 16 3.75 0.42 4.67
CA ILE A 16 2.93 0.49 5.88
C ILE A 16 3.81 0.40 7.12
N SER A 17 4.71 -0.58 7.22
CA SER A 17 5.63 -0.71 8.36
C SER A 17 6.60 0.46 8.50
N SER A 18 6.88 1.20 7.43
CA SER A 18 7.66 2.43 7.49
C SER A 18 6.92 3.60 8.15
N VAL A 19 5.59 3.65 8.02
CA VAL A 19 4.75 4.70 8.61
C VAL A 19 4.31 4.30 10.01
N ILE A 20 3.83 3.05 10.16
CA ILE A 20 3.36 2.48 11.41
C ILE A 20 4.23 1.26 11.72
N PRO A 21 5.39 1.44 12.37
CA PRO A 21 6.26 0.33 12.75
C PRO A 21 5.60 -0.64 13.73
N GLU A 22 4.54 -0.22 14.41
CA GLU A 22 3.75 -1.04 15.34
C GLU A 22 2.64 -1.85 14.63
N ALA A 23 2.42 -1.64 13.33
CA ALA A 23 1.41 -2.34 12.56
C ALA A 23 1.82 -3.79 12.27
N ASP A 24 0.94 -4.74 12.62
CA ASP A 24 1.17 -6.16 12.33
C ASP A 24 0.72 -6.53 10.91
N VAL A 25 1.48 -6.07 9.92
CA VAL A 25 1.21 -6.31 8.49
C VAL A 25 1.33 -7.79 8.10
N THR A 26 1.92 -8.61 8.95
CA THR A 26 2.06 -10.06 8.71
C THR A 26 0.75 -10.81 8.93
N ALA A 27 -0.10 -10.31 9.84
CA ALA A 27 -1.42 -10.85 10.12
C ALA A 27 -2.49 -10.42 9.09
N LEU A 28 -2.23 -9.36 8.31
CA LEU A 28 -3.16 -8.85 7.30
C LEU A 28 -3.33 -9.81 6.13
N ARG A 29 -4.60 -10.11 5.80
CA ARG A 29 -4.93 -10.84 4.56
C ARG A 29 -4.90 -9.89 3.36
N PRO A 30 -4.74 -10.43 2.14
CA PRO A 30 -4.73 -9.62 0.93
C PRO A 30 -6.00 -8.78 0.76
N ASP A 31 -7.14 -9.33 1.14
CA ASP A 31 -8.47 -8.72 1.00
C ASP A 31 -8.91 -7.93 2.24
N ASP A 32 -8.10 -7.89 3.30
CA ASP A 32 -8.43 -7.09 4.48
C ASP A 32 -8.21 -5.61 4.21
N ALA A 33 -9.17 -4.80 4.67
CA ALA A 33 -9.04 -3.35 4.68
C ALA A 33 -8.01 -2.96 5.75
N PHE A 34 -6.74 -2.82 5.35
CA PHE A 34 -5.65 -2.55 6.29
C PHE A 34 -5.85 -1.23 7.03
N ARG A 35 -6.61 -0.29 6.44
CA ARG A 35 -6.92 0.97 7.09
C ARG A 35 -7.74 0.77 8.38
N ASP A 36 -8.75 -0.08 8.33
CA ASP A 36 -9.57 -0.42 9.49
C ASP A 36 -8.82 -1.36 10.45
N VAL A 37 -8.12 -2.36 9.92
CA VAL A 37 -7.45 -3.38 10.75
C VAL A 37 -6.27 -2.80 11.53
N LEU A 38 -5.52 -1.89 10.91
CA LEU A 38 -4.39 -1.21 11.56
C LEU A 38 -4.81 0.07 12.29
N GLU A 39 -6.12 0.37 12.33
CA GLU A 39 -6.66 1.60 12.90
C GLU A 39 -5.92 2.85 12.38
N MET A 40 -5.64 2.86 11.07
CA MET A 40 -4.86 3.90 10.40
C MET A 40 -5.64 5.21 10.31
N ASP A 41 -5.06 6.25 10.89
CA ASP A 41 -5.58 7.61 10.75
C ASP A 41 -5.37 8.16 9.34
N SER A 42 -6.06 9.27 9.03
CA SER A 42 -5.94 9.93 7.72
C SER A 42 -4.52 10.44 7.43
N LEU A 43 -3.78 10.83 8.48
CA LEU A 43 -2.39 11.29 8.35
C LEU A 43 -1.45 10.13 8.02
N ASP A 44 -1.59 8.98 8.72
CA ASP A 44 -0.77 7.80 8.43
C ASP A 44 -1.05 7.27 7.02
N PHE A 45 -2.32 7.28 6.61
CA PHE A 45 -2.68 6.87 5.26
C PHE A 45 -2.04 7.77 4.19
N LEU A 46 -2.02 9.09 4.40
CA LEU A 46 -1.37 10.02 3.46
C LEU A 46 0.14 9.76 3.38
N SER A 47 0.81 9.61 4.53
CA SER A 47 2.23 9.26 4.58
C SER A 47 2.53 7.90 3.93
N PHE A 48 1.64 6.92 4.08
CA PHE A 48 1.76 5.62 3.41
C PHE A 48 1.68 5.77 1.89
N VAL A 49 0.72 6.56 1.40
CA VAL A 49 0.57 6.82 -0.04
C VAL A 49 1.80 7.53 -0.60
N GLU A 50 2.33 8.54 0.10
CA GLU A 50 3.55 9.25 -0.31
C GLU A 50 4.75 8.28 -0.39
N VAL A 51 5.00 7.51 0.67
CA VAL A 51 6.09 6.52 0.70
C VAL A 51 5.91 5.46 -0.38
N LEU A 52 4.69 4.98 -0.61
CA LEU A 52 4.40 4.00 -1.66
C LEU A 52 4.66 4.57 -3.05
N SER A 53 4.21 5.81 -3.32
CA SER A 53 4.44 6.52 -4.57
C SER A 53 5.94 6.70 -4.83
N GLU A 54 6.71 7.15 -3.83
CA GLU A 54 8.15 7.34 -3.96
C GLU A 54 8.90 6.02 -4.20
N ARG A 55 8.54 4.94 -3.49
CA ARG A 55 9.21 3.64 -3.62
C ARG A 55 8.88 2.93 -4.92
N SER A 56 7.63 3.02 -5.36
CA SER A 56 7.19 2.39 -6.61
C SER A 56 7.49 3.24 -7.85
N GLY A 57 7.68 4.55 -7.67
CA GLY A 57 7.77 5.52 -8.76
C GLY A 57 6.43 5.78 -9.47
N VAL A 58 5.32 5.24 -8.94
CA VAL A 58 3.97 5.44 -9.49
C VAL A 58 3.37 6.69 -8.88
N ARG A 59 2.83 7.56 -9.70
CA ARG A 59 2.05 8.72 -9.24
C ARG A 59 0.70 8.24 -8.73
N ILE A 60 0.39 8.50 -7.46
CA ILE A 60 -0.90 8.21 -6.84
C ILE A 60 -1.60 9.55 -6.59
N ASP A 61 -2.72 9.80 -7.28
CA ASP A 61 -3.53 10.99 -7.05
C ASP A 61 -4.64 10.68 -6.01
N ASP A 62 -5.29 11.73 -5.48
CA ASP A 62 -6.26 11.60 -4.38
C ASP A 62 -7.42 10.63 -4.73
N GLU A 63 -7.85 10.64 -5.99
CA GLU A 63 -8.89 9.74 -6.51
C GLU A 63 -8.46 8.27 -6.46
N ASP A 64 -7.18 7.98 -6.70
CA ASP A 64 -6.63 6.62 -6.67
C ASP A 64 -6.51 6.06 -5.26
N THR A 65 -6.40 6.93 -4.25
CA THR A 65 -6.29 6.49 -2.86
C THR A 65 -7.50 5.67 -2.40
N THR A 66 -8.67 5.87 -3.02
CA THR A 66 -9.87 5.06 -2.79
C THR A 66 -9.72 3.60 -3.21
N ARG A 67 -8.77 3.30 -4.09
CA ARG A 67 -8.40 1.95 -4.53
C ARG A 67 -7.40 1.31 -3.57
N LEU A 68 -6.60 2.11 -2.87
CA LEU A 68 -5.59 1.66 -1.91
C LEU A 68 -6.19 1.29 -0.55
N THR A 69 -7.24 0.48 -0.56
CA THR A 69 -7.98 0.06 0.65
C THR A 69 -7.49 -1.28 1.20
N THR A 70 -7.07 -2.19 0.31
CA THR A 70 -6.60 -3.53 0.66
C THR A 70 -5.20 -3.76 0.11
N LEU A 71 -4.46 -4.70 0.68
CA LEU A 71 -3.13 -5.06 0.17
C LEU A 71 -3.21 -5.57 -1.27
N ALA A 72 -4.26 -6.34 -1.59
CA ALA A 72 -4.51 -6.91 -2.90
C ALA A 72 -4.74 -5.82 -3.96
N ASP A 73 -5.59 -4.83 -3.67
CA ASP A 73 -5.93 -3.76 -4.61
C ASP A 73 -4.74 -2.81 -4.81
N SER A 74 -4.07 -2.43 -3.72
CA SER A 74 -2.82 -1.65 -3.79
C SER A 74 -1.76 -2.33 -4.65
N ALA A 75 -1.57 -3.65 -4.48
CA ALA A 75 -0.61 -4.39 -5.28
C ALA A 75 -1.03 -4.49 -6.75
N ASP A 76 -2.31 -4.69 -7.04
CA ASP A 76 -2.83 -4.73 -8.41
C ASP A 76 -2.67 -3.37 -9.11
N PHE A 77 -2.97 -2.29 -8.39
CA PHE A 77 -2.77 -0.92 -8.82
C PHE A 77 -1.31 -0.67 -9.22
N LEU A 78 -0.36 -1.04 -8.37
CA LEU A 78 1.07 -0.89 -8.67
C LEU A 78 1.47 -1.70 -9.91
N VAL A 79 1.13 -2.99 -9.97
CA VAL A 79 1.47 -3.84 -11.12
C VAL A 79 0.88 -3.30 -12.43
N ALA A 80 -0.31 -2.68 -12.38
CA ALA A 80 -0.94 -2.06 -13.54
C ALA A 80 -0.21 -0.80 -14.02
N HIS A 81 0.38 -0.02 -13.10
CA HIS A 81 1.00 1.28 -13.40
C HIS A 81 2.53 1.22 -13.59
N THR A 82 3.23 0.21 -13.06
CA THR A 82 4.69 0.05 -13.18
C THR A 82 5.11 -0.70 -14.46
N ARG A 83 4.40 -0.51 -15.58
CA ARG A 83 4.64 -1.19 -16.87
C ARG A 83 5.59 -0.45 -17.80
#